data_AF-A0A6C0U5N6-F1
#
_entry.id   AF-A0A6C0U5N6-F1
#
_cell.length_a   1.000
_cell.length_b   1.000
_cell.length_c   1.000
_cell.angle_alpha   90.00
_cell.angle_beta   90.00
_cell.angle_gamma   90.00
#
_symmetry.space_group_name_H-M   'P 1'
#
loop_
_entity.id
_entity.type
_entity.pdbx_description
1 polymer ?
#
loop_
_entity_poly.entity_id
_entity_poly.type
_entity_poly.pdbx_seq_one_letter_code
_entity_poly.pdbx_strand_id
1 'polypeptide(L)'
;MNLPDDIFLAIIDKLLIGVIMLIAAYWLNHRLETFKGALSFQTALAPERTAAYQMLWEKTEPLTPREVAELDVSTAKGSCFEDLRDWYYKNGNAMYLSLNAADLFLGGLKLLERTEASAEEIKDHFSSLRTQLKVDLGIYTKADAKVQIPRIS
;
A
#
# COMPACT_ATOMS: atom_id res chain seq x y z
N MET A 1 -23.98 8.17 -63.33
CA MET A 1 -22.77 7.35 -63.53
C MET A 1 -22.72 6.41 -62.33
N ASN A 2 -23.17 5.17 -62.48
CA ASN A 2 -23.20 4.23 -61.37
C ASN A 2 -21.76 3.80 -61.09
N LEU A 3 -21.26 4.06 -59.89
CA LEU A 3 -20.01 3.45 -59.43
C LEU A 3 -20.19 1.93 -59.49
N PRO A 4 -19.21 1.19 -60.04
CA PRO A 4 -19.22 -0.27 -59.95
C PRO A 4 -19.35 -0.66 -58.47
N ASP A 5 -20.26 -1.59 -58.16
CA ASP A 5 -20.56 -1.99 -56.78
C ASP A 5 -19.29 -2.40 -56.00
N ASP A 6 -18.30 -2.96 -56.70
CA ASP A 6 -16.99 -3.33 -56.16
C ASP A 6 -16.18 -2.13 -55.62
N ILE A 7 -16.25 -0.98 -56.30
CA ILE A 7 -15.55 0.24 -55.87
C ILE A 7 -16.25 0.83 -54.63
N PHE A 8 -17.57 0.77 -54.58
CA PHE A 8 -18.34 1.25 -53.43
C PHE A 8 -18.07 0.40 -52.18
N LEU A 9 -18.06 -0.93 -52.32
CA LEU A 9 -17.71 -1.85 -51.22
C LEU A 9 -16.28 -1.62 -50.70
N ALA A 10 -15.31 -1.42 -51.59
CA ALA A 10 -13.92 -1.15 -51.21
C ALA A 10 -13.75 0.19 -50.47
N ILE A 11 -14.57 1.20 -50.78
CA ILE A 11 -14.58 2.49 -50.07
C ILE A 11 -15.16 2.34 -48.67
N ILE A 12 -16.28 1.61 -48.54
CA ILE A 12 -16.93 1.35 -47.24
C ILE A 12 -15.98 0.59 -46.31
N ASP A 13 -15.31 -0.45 -46.81
CA ASP A 13 -14.38 -1.25 -46.00
C ASP A 13 -13.22 -0.40 -45.44
N LYS A 14 -12.62 0.46 -46.27
CA LYS A 14 -11.56 1.38 -45.83
C LYS A 14 -12.05 2.41 -44.81
N LEU A 15 -13.26 2.94 -44.99
CA LEU A 15 -13.87 3.85 -44.03
C LEU A 15 -14.14 3.14 -42.69
N LEU A 16 -14.63 1.91 -42.74
CA LEU A 16 -14.90 1.10 -41.55
C LEU A 16 -13.59 0.81 -40.78
N ILE A 17 -12.53 0.43 -41.46
CA ILE A 17 -11.20 0.25 -40.85
C ILE A 17 -10.71 1.56 -40.22
N GLY A 18 -10.86 2.69 -40.92
CA GLY A 18 -10.50 4.00 -40.38
C GLY A 18 -11.27 4.37 -39.12
N VAL A 19 -12.58 4.11 -39.09
CA VAL A 19 -13.44 4.34 -37.92
C VAL A 19 -13.05 3.43 -36.76
N ILE A 20 -12.77 2.14 -37.02
CA ILE A 20 -12.31 1.19 -35.99
C ILE A 20 -10.98 1.66 -35.39
N MET A 21 -10.03 2.09 -36.22
CA MET A 21 -8.75 2.63 -35.74
C MET A 21 -8.94 3.88 -34.88
N LEU A 22 -9.83 4.79 -35.26
CA LEU A 22 -10.14 5.98 -34.46
C LEU A 22 -10.74 5.61 -33.11
N ILE A 23 -11.68 4.66 -33.06
CA ILE A 23 -12.29 4.18 -31.81
C ILE A 23 -11.21 3.54 -30.92
N ALA A 24 -10.35 2.68 -31.48
CA ALA A 24 -9.28 2.03 -30.74
C ALA A 24 -8.26 3.06 -30.20
N ALA A 25 -7.88 4.05 -31.01
CA ALA A 25 -6.96 5.11 -30.59
C ALA A 25 -7.57 5.97 -29.49
N TYR A 26 -8.84 6.36 -29.61
CA TYR A 26 -9.56 7.09 -28.57
C TYR A 26 -9.62 6.31 -27.26
N TRP A 27 -10.00 5.03 -27.32
CA TRP A 27 -10.05 4.15 -26.15
C TRP A 27 -8.69 4.00 -25.49
N LEU A 28 -7.62 3.79 -26.27
CA LEU A 28 -6.26 3.69 -25.75
C LEU A 28 -5.81 5.00 -25.11
N ASN A 29 -6.10 6.15 -25.73
CA ASN A 29 -5.74 7.46 -25.18
C ASN A 29 -6.44 7.70 -23.84
N HIS A 30 -7.73 7.39 -23.75
CA HIS A 30 -8.49 7.53 -22.50
C HIS A 30 -7.95 6.61 -21.39
N ARG A 31 -7.56 5.37 -21.73
CA ARG A 31 -6.90 4.45 -20.79
C ARG A 31 -5.52 4.96 -20.34
N LEU A 32 -4.76 5.57 -21.25
CA LEU A 32 -3.46 6.15 -20.92
C LEU A 32 -3.59 7.37 -20.02
N GLU A 33 -4.58 8.24 -20.25
CA GLU A 33 -4.83 9.41 -19.40
C GLU A 33 -5.21 9.01 -17.98
N THR A 34 -6.12 8.05 -17.83
CA THR A 34 -6.51 7.52 -16.52
C THR A 34 -5.32 6.87 -15.79
N PHE A 35 -4.50 6.09 -16.50
CA PHE A 35 -3.28 5.51 -15.94
C PHE A 35 -2.26 6.58 -15.53
N LYS A 36 -2.01 7.58 -16.38
CA LYS A 36 -1.12 8.70 -16.07
C LYS A 36 -1.60 9.48 -14.86
N GLY A 37 -2.90 9.77 -14.77
CA GLY A 37 -3.47 10.47 -13.61
C GLY A 37 -3.25 9.69 -12.31
N ALA A 38 -3.52 8.38 -12.31
CA ALA A 38 -3.28 7.52 -11.16
C ALA A 38 -1.79 7.45 -10.79
N LEU A 39 -0.91 7.32 -11.78
CA LEU A 39 0.54 7.28 -11.57
C LEU A 39 1.06 8.60 -11.03
N SER A 40 0.66 9.74 -11.61
CA SER A 40 1.05 11.07 -11.15
C SER A 40 0.58 11.32 -9.72
N PHE A 41 -0.62 10.89 -9.37
CA PHE A 41 -1.12 10.97 -7.99
C PHE A 41 -0.28 10.11 -7.03
N GLN A 42 0.02 8.87 -7.40
CA GLN A 42 0.89 8.01 -6.59
C GLN A 42 2.30 8.57 -6.43
N THR A 43 2.89 9.11 -7.50
CA THR A 43 4.20 9.76 -7.45
C THR A 43 4.17 11.01 -6.59
N ALA A 44 3.09 11.80 -6.66
CA ALA A 44 2.94 13.00 -5.85
C ALA A 44 2.82 12.69 -4.36
N LEU A 45 2.20 11.57 -3.97
CA LEU A 45 2.05 11.16 -2.57
C LEU A 45 3.21 10.29 -2.04
N ALA A 46 4.12 9.86 -2.90
CA ALA A 46 5.20 8.95 -2.50
C ALA A 46 6.11 9.54 -1.40
N PRO A 47 6.49 10.84 -1.44
CA PRO A 47 7.28 11.44 -0.37
C PRO A 47 6.57 11.43 0.99
N GLU A 48 5.31 11.86 1.03
CA GLU A 48 4.49 11.93 2.25
C GLU A 48 4.24 10.54 2.81
N ARG A 49 3.95 9.57 1.94
CA ARG A 49 3.82 8.16 2.33
C ARG A 49 5.11 7.61 2.93
N THR A 50 6.24 7.90 2.31
CA THR A 50 7.56 7.47 2.82
C THR A 50 7.84 8.08 4.18
N ALA A 51 7.57 9.39 4.35
CA ALA A 51 7.73 10.08 5.62
C ALA A 51 6.81 9.51 6.71
N ALA A 52 5.52 9.28 6.40
CA ALA A 52 4.58 8.66 7.32
C ALA A 52 5.05 7.26 7.76
N TYR A 53 5.59 6.48 6.82
CA TYR A 53 6.05 5.11 7.11
C TYR A 53 7.32 5.12 7.94
N GLN A 54 8.24 6.06 7.68
CA GLN A 54 9.42 6.25 8.50
C GLN A 54 9.03 6.63 9.93
N MET A 55 8.12 7.59 10.13
CA MET A 55 7.64 7.95 11.46
C MET A 55 6.99 6.77 12.19
N LEU A 56 6.18 5.97 11.48
CA LEU A 56 5.57 4.77 12.06
C LEU A 56 6.62 3.71 12.40
N TRP A 57 7.64 3.56 11.54
CA TRP A 57 8.76 2.66 11.76
C TRP A 57 9.54 3.01 13.02
N GLU A 58 9.83 4.29 13.24
CA GLU A 58 10.51 4.77 14.45
C GLU A 58 9.65 4.54 15.69
N LYS A 59 8.35 4.88 15.65
CA LYS A 59 7.44 4.68 16.79
C LYS A 59 7.22 3.22 17.17
N THR A 60 7.35 2.30 16.22
CA THR A 60 7.15 0.86 16.43
C THR A 60 8.45 0.10 16.68
N GLU A 61 9.61 0.76 16.64
CA GLU A 61 10.92 0.13 16.88
C GLU A 61 11.00 -0.60 18.23
N PRO A 62 10.55 -0.02 19.36
CA PRO A 62 10.60 -0.68 20.67
C PRO A 62 9.72 -1.94 20.75
N LEU A 63 8.72 -2.03 19.87
CA LEU A 63 7.77 -3.15 19.81
C LEU A 63 8.28 -4.30 18.94
N THR A 64 9.56 -4.29 18.53
CA THR A 64 10.10 -5.33 17.65
C THR A 64 10.84 -6.43 18.40
N PRO A 65 10.91 -7.66 17.84
CA PRO A 65 11.62 -8.77 18.46
C PRO A 65 13.13 -8.59 18.63
N ARG A 66 13.71 -7.54 18.03
CA ARG A 66 15.17 -7.46 17.84
C ARG A 66 15.92 -6.95 19.06
N GLU A 67 15.25 -6.30 19.99
CA GLU A 67 15.85 -5.93 21.27
C GLU A 67 15.89 -7.15 22.20
N VAL A 68 17.10 -7.45 22.68
CA VAL A 68 17.39 -8.51 23.68
C VAL A 68 16.67 -8.22 25.01
N ALA A 69 16.29 -6.97 25.24
CA ALA A 69 15.49 -6.57 26.38
C ALA A 69 14.06 -7.15 26.27
N GLU A 70 13.59 -7.68 27.41
CA GLU A 70 12.19 -8.04 27.58
C GLU A 70 11.34 -6.77 27.40
N LEU A 71 10.31 -6.84 26.56
CA LEU A 71 9.45 -5.69 26.31
C LEU A 71 8.70 -5.34 27.59
N ASP A 72 8.86 -4.12 28.08
CA ASP A 72 8.00 -3.60 29.13
C ASP A 72 6.59 -3.38 28.58
N VAL A 73 5.74 -4.38 28.80
CA VAL A 73 4.34 -4.36 28.40
C VAL A 73 3.61 -3.16 29.01
N SER A 74 3.96 -2.71 30.21
CA SER A 74 3.28 -1.57 30.85
C SER A 74 3.55 -0.26 30.09
N THR A 75 4.81 -0.02 29.71
CA THR A 75 5.22 1.14 28.91
C THR A 75 4.64 1.06 27.50
N ALA A 76 4.64 -0.13 26.88
CA ALA A 76 4.05 -0.34 25.55
C ALA A 76 2.54 -0.03 25.53
N LYS A 77 1.79 -0.44 26.57
CA LYS A 77 0.36 -0.18 26.68
C LYS A 77 0.04 1.27 27.06
N GLY A 78 0.96 1.95 27.74
CA GLY A 78 0.81 3.36 28.13
C GLY A 78 1.26 4.33 27.03
N SER A 79 2.52 4.78 27.11
CA SER A 79 3.03 5.86 26.26
C SER A 79 3.06 5.50 24.78
N CYS A 80 3.42 4.26 24.43
CA CYS A 80 3.51 3.85 23.03
C CYS A 80 2.13 3.78 22.35
N PHE A 81 1.10 3.28 23.05
CA PHE A 81 -0.27 3.30 22.56
C PHE A 81 -0.74 4.73 22.25
N GLU A 82 -0.53 5.67 23.18
CA GLU A 82 -0.90 7.07 23.01
C GLU A 82 -0.15 7.73 21.84
N ASP A 83 1.15 7.47 21.72
CA ASP A 83 1.97 7.98 20.61
C ASP A 83 1.52 7.47 19.24
N LEU A 84 1.12 6.20 19.15
CA LEU A 84 0.60 5.60 17.92
C LEU A 84 -0.80 6.13 17.62
N ARG A 85 -1.65 6.30 18.63
CA ARG A 85 -2.99 6.89 18.49
C ARG A 85 -2.91 8.32 17.98
N ASP A 86 -2.01 9.14 18.54
CA ASP A 86 -1.78 10.51 18.10
C ASP A 86 -1.23 10.57 16.67
N TRP A 87 -0.31 9.67 16.33
CA TRP A 87 0.18 9.53 14.97
C TRP A 87 -0.96 9.22 13.97
N TYR A 88 -1.93 8.40 14.36
CA TYR A 88 -3.06 8.03 13.51
C TYR A 88 -4.08 9.16 13.39
N TYR A 89 -4.61 9.66 14.51
CA TYR A 89 -5.77 10.57 14.53
C TYR A 89 -5.39 12.05 14.49
N LYS A 90 -4.34 12.47 15.20
CA LYS A 90 -3.98 13.89 15.30
C LYS A 90 -3.11 14.34 14.15
N ASN A 91 -2.14 13.51 13.76
CA ASN A 91 -1.20 13.86 12.69
C ASN A 91 -1.73 13.52 11.29
N GLY A 92 -2.80 12.72 11.20
CA GLY A 92 -3.43 12.33 9.93
C GLY A 92 -2.59 11.37 9.08
N ASN A 93 -1.44 10.90 9.57
CA ASN A 93 -0.50 10.08 8.79
C ASN A 93 -1.09 8.73 8.35
N ALA A 94 -2.14 8.27 9.02
CA ALA A 94 -2.86 7.05 8.69
C ALA A 94 -3.43 7.05 7.26
N MET A 95 -3.73 8.21 6.68
CA MET A 95 -4.29 8.31 5.34
C MET A 95 -3.33 7.79 4.24
N TYR A 96 -2.04 7.67 4.56
CA TYR A 96 -1.01 7.17 3.65
C TYR A 96 -0.76 5.66 3.77
N LEU A 97 -1.39 4.98 4.74
CA LEU A 97 -1.29 3.54 4.88
C LEU A 97 -2.01 2.83 3.73
N SER A 98 -1.44 1.71 3.25
CA SER A 98 -2.24 0.78 2.47
C SER A 98 -3.32 0.16 3.37
N LEU A 99 -4.37 -0.41 2.77
CA LEU A 99 -5.44 -1.07 3.53
C LEU A 99 -4.89 -2.17 4.44
N ASN A 100 -3.96 -3.00 3.94
CA ASN A 100 -3.34 -4.07 4.74
C ASN A 100 -2.51 -3.50 5.91
N ALA A 101 -1.75 -2.42 5.67
CA ALA A 101 -0.96 -1.79 6.72
C ALA A 101 -1.88 -1.14 7.78
N ALA A 102 -2.99 -0.53 7.35
CA ALA A 102 -4.00 0.04 8.24
C ALA A 102 -4.67 -1.05 9.11
N ASP A 103 -5.04 -2.18 8.53
CA ASP A 103 -5.63 -3.30 9.27
C ASP A 103 -4.65 -3.86 10.32
N LEU A 104 -3.39 -4.05 9.94
CA LEU A 104 -2.33 -4.48 10.87
C LEU A 104 -2.10 -3.44 11.96
N PHE A 105 -2.04 -2.15 11.61
CA PHE A 105 -1.86 -1.07 12.57
C PHE A 105 -2.99 -1.01 13.60
N LEU A 106 -4.24 -1.03 13.14
CA LEU A 106 -5.42 -1.01 14.03
C LEU A 106 -5.52 -2.28 14.87
N GLY A 107 -5.13 -3.44 14.31
CA GLY A 107 -4.97 -4.68 15.08
C GLY A 107 -3.94 -4.54 16.20
N GLY A 108 -2.82 -3.87 15.92
CA GLY A 108 -1.76 -3.61 16.89
C GLY A 108 -2.21 -2.67 18.01
N LEU A 109 -2.95 -1.60 17.68
CA LEU A 109 -3.55 -0.72 18.69
C LEU A 109 -4.50 -1.47 19.62
N LYS A 110 -5.39 -2.30 19.05
CA LYS A 110 -6.30 -3.15 19.86
C LYS A 110 -5.52 -4.12 20.74
N LEU A 111 -4.41 -4.66 20.25
CA LEU A 111 -3.58 -5.59 21.00
C LEU A 111 -2.90 -4.89 22.19
N LEU A 112 -2.44 -3.65 22.04
CA LEU A 112 -1.92 -2.83 23.13
C LEU A 112 -3.00 -2.47 24.16
N GLU A 113 -4.25 -2.29 23.74
CA GLU A 113 -5.36 -1.99 24.66
C GLU A 113 -5.79 -3.22 25.48
N ARG A 114 -5.56 -4.44 24.99
CA ARG A 114 -5.95 -5.69 25.66
C ARG A 114 -5.12 -5.94 26.93
N THR A 115 -5.80 -6.27 28.03
CA THR A 115 -5.16 -6.49 29.33
C THR A 115 -4.24 -7.71 29.34
N GLU A 116 -4.59 -8.77 28.61
CA GLU A 116 -3.92 -10.08 28.63
C GLU A 116 -2.92 -10.30 27.49
N ALA A 117 -2.73 -9.33 26.59
CA ALA A 117 -1.79 -9.49 25.46
C ALA A 117 -0.36 -9.70 25.95
N SER A 118 0.30 -10.74 25.44
CA SER A 118 1.68 -11.06 25.80
C SER A 118 2.69 -10.21 25.01
N ALA A 119 3.91 -10.08 25.54
CA ALA A 119 4.99 -9.39 24.85
C ALA A 119 5.33 -10.04 23.50
N GLU A 120 5.27 -11.38 23.40
CA GLU A 120 5.52 -12.11 22.15
C GLU A 120 4.44 -11.81 21.11
N GLU A 121 3.16 -11.82 21.51
CA GLU A 121 2.05 -11.48 20.60
C GLU A 121 2.18 -10.07 20.05
N ILE A 122 2.51 -9.10 20.91
CA ILE A 122 2.75 -7.70 20.51
C ILE A 122 3.91 -7.64 19.52
N LYS A 123 5.05 -8.25 19.86
CA LYS A 123 6.25 -8.26 19.01
C LYS A 123 6.00 -8.88 17.63
N ASP A 124 5.31 -10.01 17.58
CA ASP A 124 4.99 -10.71 16.33
C ASP A 124 4.03 -9.91 15.45
N HIS A 125 3.03 -9.26 16.06
CA HIS A 125 2.08 -8.42 15.33
C HIS A 125 2.74 -7.17 14.73
N PHE A 126 3.56 -6.46 15.51
CA PHE A 126 4.27 -5.27 15.02
C PHE A 126 5.41 -5.63 14.04
N SER A 127 5.99 -6.83 14.14
CA SER A 127 6.89 -7.38 13.12
C SER A 127 6.17 -7.58 11.77
N SER A 128 4.93 -8.08 11.81
CA SER A 128 4.08 -8.24 10.62
C SER A 128 3.73 -6.90 9.98
N LEU A 129 3.36 -5.89 10.79
CA LEU A 129 3.14 -4.52 10.33
C LEU A 129 4.38 -3.98 9.60
N ARG A 130 5.55 -4.07 10.21
CA ARG A 130 6.82 -3.59 9.61
C ARG A 130 7.16 -4.29 8.31
N THR A 131 6.83 -5.58 8.21
CA THR A 131 6.99 -6.35 6.97
C THR A 131 6.05 -5.82 5.88
N GLN A 132 4.79 -5.52 6.23
CA GLN A 132 3.85 -4.91 5.28
C GLN A 132 4.32 -3.53 4.83
N LEU A 133 4.89 -2.70 5.71
CA LEU A 133 5.45 -1.39 5.31
C LEU A 133 6.58 -1.54 4.27
N LYS A 134 7.45 -2.55 4.42
CA LYS A 134 8.50 -2.86 3.43
C LYS A 134 7.92 -3.31 2.09
N VAL A 135 6.87 -4.14 2.12
CA VAL A 135 6.16 -4.57 0.90
C VAL A 135 5.54 -3.38 0.19
N ASP A 136 4.90 -2.49 0.95
CA ASP A 136 4.25 -1.30 0.43
C ASP A 136 5.22 -0.30 -0.20
N LEU A 137 6.45 -0.23 0.30
CA LEU A 137 7.55 0.57 -0.27
C LEU A 137 8.31 -0.17 -1.40
N GLY A 138 7.91 -1.40 -1.74
CA GLY A 138 8.56 -2.19 -2.79
C GLY A 138 9.94 -2.75 -2.41
N ILE A 139 10.30 -2.73 -1.13
CA ILE A 139 11.57 -3.30 -0.64
C ILE A 139 11.52 -4.83 -0.67
N TYR A 140 10.37 -5.40 -0.27
CA TYR A 140 10.11 -6.84 -0.34
C TYR A 140 9.02 -7.14 -1.34
N THR A 141 9.13 -8.27 -2.04
CA THR A 141 7.99 -8.80 -2.77
C THR A 141 7.01 -9.45 -1.79
N LYS A 142 5.75 -9.61 -2.23
CA LYS A 142 4.75 -10.38 -1.45
C LYS A 142 5.17 -11.83 -1.20
N ALA A 143 6.05 -12.38 -2.04
CA ALA A 143 6.59 -13.73 -1.86
C ALA A 143 7.67 -13.74 -0.76
N ASP A 144 8.58 -12.77 -0.77
CA ASP A 144 9.65 -12.64 0.23
C ASP A 144 9.08 -12.43 1.63
N ALA A 145 8.01 -11.65 1.74
CA ALA A 145 7.32 -11.42 3.01
C ALA A 145 6.76 -12.69 3.68
N LYS A 146 6.58 -13.79 2.93
CA LYS A 146 6.14 -15.09 3.46
C LYS A 146 7.30 -15.95 3.95
N VAL A 147 8.53 -15.66 3.52
CA VAL A 147 9.73 -16.35 3.97
C VAL A 147 10.17 -15.66 5.27
N GLN A 148 9.60 -16.09 6.39
CA GLN A 148 9.98 -15.58 7.71
C GLN A 148 11.50 -15.70 7.90
N ILE A 149 12.12 -14.63 8.42
CA ILE A 149 13.49 -14.70 8.96
C ILE A 149 13.44 -15.73 10.10
N PRO A 150 14.21 -16.82 10.04
CA PRO A 150 14.17 -17.86 11.07
C PRO A 150 14.43 -17.24 12.44
N ARG A 151 13.57 -17.58 13.42
CA ARG A 151 13.70 -17.15 14.81
C ARG A 151 15.10 -17.55 15.29
N ILE A 152 15.93 -16.58 15.65
CA ILE A 152 17.16 -16.86 16.40
C ILE A 152 16.68 -17.16 17.82
N SER A 153 16.56 -18.46 18.12
CA SER A 153 16.31 -19.01 19.46
C SER A 153 17.49 -18.76 20.39
#